data_AF-A0A528MU37-F1
#
_entry.id   AF-A0A528MU37-F1
#
_cell.length_a   1.000
_cell.length_b   1.000
_cell.length_c   1.000
_cell.angle_alpha   90.00
_cell.angle_beta   90.00
_cell.angle_gamma   90.00
#
_symmetry.space_group_name_H-M   'P 1'
#
loop_
_entity.id
_entity.type
_entity.pdbx_description
1 polymer ?
#
loop_
_entity_poly.entity_id
_entity_poly.type
_entity_poly.pdbx_seq_one_letter_code
_entity_poly.pdbx_strand_id
1 'polypeptide(L)' 'MDQHAQAPEASTLPIPRWEFIALCAALMALNSLAIDIMLPALQQIGASLGVENENHRQYVIAAYILGFGGGQLFFGPISD' A
#
# COMPACT_ATOMS: atom_id res chain seq x y z
N MET A 1 -43.41 -35.53 7.23
CA MET A 1 -41.98 -35.56 7.57
C MET A 1 -41.27 -35.72 6.25
N ASP A 2 -40.57 -34.69 5.79
CA ASP A 2 -39.46 -34.72 4.82
C ASP A 2 -39.04 -33.26 4.58
N GLN A 3 -38.40 -32.69 5.60
CA GLN A 3 -37.76 -31.39 5.51
C GLN A 3 -36.48 -31.62 4.71
N HIS A 4 -36.47 -31.23 3.43
CA HIS A 4 -35.25 -31.12 2.65
C HIS A 4 -34.35 -30.08 3.34
N ALA A 5 -33.43 -30.59 4.16
CA ALA A 5 -32.35 -29.82 4.75
C ALA A 5 -31.45 -29.34 3.60
N GLN A 6 -31.71 -28.12 3.12
CA GLN A 6 -30.89 -27.45 2.14
C GLN A 6 -29.53 -27.18 2.79
N ALA A 7 -28.51 -27.93 2.37
CA ALA A 7 -27.15 -27.74 2.83
C ALA A 7 -26.72 -26.29 2.56
N PRO A 8 -25.97 -25.64 3.46
CA PRO A 8 -25.51 -24.28 3.22
C PRO A 8 -24.59 -24.31 2.00
N GLU A 9 -24.98 -23.63 0.92
CA GLU A 9 -24.09 -23.36 -0.21
C GLU A 9 -22.87 -22.64 0.34
N ALA A 10 -21.75 -23.36 0.47
CA ALA A 10 -20.49 -22.77 0.82
C ALA A 10 -20.10 -21.84 -0.34
N SER A 11 -20.32 -20.53 -0.13
CA SER A 11 -19.87 -19.47 -1.04
C SER A 11 -18.37 -19.65 -1.29
N THR A 12 -18.01 -20.27 -2.41
CA THR A 12 -16.64 -20.32 -2.88
C THR A 12 -16.25 -18.88 -3.21
N LEU A 13 -15.31 -18.31 -2.45
CA LEU A 13 -14.73 -17.02 -2.80
C LEU A 13 -14.31 -17.09 -4.29
N PRO A 14 -14.66 -16.08 -5.12
CA PRO A 14 -14.40 -16.10 -6.56
C PRO A 14 -12.91 -16.13 -6.90
N ILE A 15 -12.04 -15.93 -5.91
CA ILE A 15 -10.58 -16.01 -6.01
C ILE A 15 -10.02 -17.07 -5.04
N PRO A 16 -9.08 -17.92 -5.48
CA PRO A 16 -8.40 -18.85 -4.61
C PRO A 16 -7.48 -18.11 -3.62
N ARG A 17 -7.32 -18.67 -2.41
CA ARG A 17 -6.64 -18.01 -1.28
C ARG A 17 -5.22 -17.51 -1.58
N TRP A 18 -4.46 -18.25 -2.37
CA TRP A 18 -3.08 -17.90 -2.70
C TRP A 18 -2.99 -16.69 -3.64
N GLU A 19 -3.95 -16.51 -4.56
CA GLU A 19 -4.03 -15.32 -5.41
C GLU A 19 -4.36 -14.09 -4.59
N PHE A 20 -5.31 -14.21 -3.66
CA PHE A 20 -5.62 -13.13 -2.73
C PHE A 20 -4.39 -12.72 -1.90
N ILE A 21 -3.68 -13.70 -1.33
CA ILE A 21 -2.44 -13.44 -0.57
C ILE A 21 -1.39 -12.77 -1.46
N ALA A 22 -1.21 -13.25 -2.71
CA ALA A 22 -0.26 -12.67 -3.64
C ALA A 22 -0.61 -11.22 -4.00
N LEU A 23 -1.89 -10.90 -4.19
CA LEU A 23 -2.37 -9.54 -4.43
C LEU A 23 -2.14 -8.63 -3.22
N CYS A 24 -2.52 -9.07 -2.01
CA CYS A 24 -2.24 -8.32 -0.78
C CYS A 24 -0.73 -8.10 -0.59
N ALA A 25 0.08 -9.13 -0.80
CA ALA A 25 1.53 -9.04 -0.71
C ALA A 25 2.11 -8.06 -1.73
N ALA A 26 1.61 -8.08 -2.98
CA ALA A 26 2.01 -7.13 -4.01
C ALA A 26 1.64 -5.69 -3.62
N LEU A 27 0.45 -5.46 -3.09
CA LEU A 27 0.02 -4.13 -2.60
C LEU A 27 0.92 -3.64 -1.46
N MET A 28 1.29 -4.51 -0.51
CA MET A 28 2.24 -4.17 0.55
C MET A 28 3.65 -3.91 -0.01
N ALA A 29 4.08 -4.70 -1.00
CA ALA A 29 5.39 -4.56 -1.63
C ALA A 29 5.53 -3.23 -2.40
N LEU A 30 4.45 -2.71 -2.99
CA LEU A 30 4.47 -1.40 -3.67
C LEU A 30 4.94 -0.27 -2.74
N ASN A 31 4.49 -0.28 -1.48
CA ASN A 31 4.93 0.71 -0.50
C ASN A 31 6.43 0.59 -0.17
N SER A 32 6.96 -0.64 -0.07
CA SER A 32 8.40 -0.86 0.14
C SER A 32 9.23 -0.43 -1.08
N LEU A 33 8.79 -0.85 -2.27
CA LEU A 33 9.44 -0.55 -3.54
C LEU A 33 9.55 0.96 -3.79
N ALA A 34 8.55 1.73 -3.38
CA ALA A 34 8.59 3.18 -3.47
C ALA A 34 9.78 3.78 -2.70
N ILE A 35 10.06 3.29 -1.49
CA ILE A 35 11.18 3.77 -0.65
C ILE A 35 12.52 3.35 -1.25
N ASP A 36 12.61 2.10 -1.72
CA ASP A 36 13.82 1.56 -2.34
C ASP A 36 14.23 2.37 -3.59
N ILE A 37 13.25 2.84 -4.38
CA ILE A 37 13.49 3.71 -5.53
C ILE A 37 13.78 5.16 -5.09
N MET A 38 13.08 5.67 -4.07
CA MET A 38 13.24 7.05 -3.62
C MET A 38 14.64 7.35 -3.09
N LEU A 39 15.22 6.46 -2.27
CA LEU A 39 16.54 6.69 -1.64
C LEU A 39 17.66 7.05 -2.64
N PRO A 40 17.93 6.28 -3.71
CA PRO A 40 18.92 6.66 -4.73
C PRO A 40 18.46 7.88 -5.56
N ALA A 41 17.15 8.03 -5.77
CA ALA A 41 16.59 9.13 -6.55
C ALA A 41 16.66 10.49 -5.83
N LEU A 42 16.80 10.53 -4.49
CA LEU A 42 16.87 11.76 -3.70
C LEU A 42 17.91 12.76 -4.22
N GLN A 43 19.04 12.26 -4.71
CA GLN A 43 20.10 13.10 -5.28
C GLN A 43 19.63 13.83 -6.55
N GLN A 44 18.98 13.11 -7.47
CA GLN A 44 18.43 13.69 -8.70
C GLN A 44 17.23 14.60 -8.41
N ILE A 45 16.35 14.21 -7.47
CA ILE A 45 15.20 15.02 -7.04
C ILE A 45 15.68 16.34 -6.41
N GLY A 46 16.71 16.29 -5.58
CA GLY A 46 17.32 17.48 -5.00
C GLY A 46 17.94 18.41 -6.04
N ALA A 47 18.64 17.84 -7.02
CA ALA A 47 19.23 18.61 -8.11
C ALA A 47 18.17 19.27 -9.01
N SER A 48 17.07 18.56 -9.34
CA SER A 48 15.99 19.11 -10.18
C SER A 48 15.17 20.18 -9.47
N LEU A 49 15.03 20.09 -8.14
CA LEU A 49 14.38 21.11 -7.30
C LEU A 49 15.29 22.30 -6.97
N GLY A 50 16.56 22.30 -7.42
CA GLY A 50 17.51 23.38 -7.13
C GLY A 50 17.93 23.46 -5.66
N VAL A 51 17.90 22.33 -4.96
CA VAL A 51 18.20 22.26 -3.53
C VAL A 51 19.69 22.48 -3.27
N GLU A 52 20.04 23.65 -2.73
CA GLU A 52 21.42 24.01 -2.37
C GLU A 52 21.96 23.23 -1.16
N ASN A 53 21.08 22.84 -0.23
CA ASN A 53 21.46 22.11 0.99
C ASN A 53 21.09 20.62 0.89
N GLU A 54 22.09 19.74 0.86
CA GLU A 54 21.91 18.28 0.75
C GLU A 54 20.94 17.71 1.79
N ASN A 55 20.87 18.32 2.98
CA ASN A 55 19.99 17.87 4.05
C ASN A 55 18.50 18.01 3.71
N HIS A 56 18.13 18.99 2.87
CA HIS A 56 16.73 19.21 2.49
C HIS A 56 16.18 18.13 1.56
N ARG A 57 17.04 17.34 0.91
CA ARG A 57 16.60 16.22 0.05
C ARG A 57 15.86 15.15 0.85
N GLN A 58 16.17 15.01 2.14
CA GLN A 58 15.51 14.04 3.03
C GLN A 58 14.04 14.39 3.33
N TYR A 59 13.63 15.66 3.13
CA TYR A 59 12.23 16.05 3.32
C TYR A 59 11.26 15.35 2.37
N VAL A 60 11.74 14.82 1.24
CA VAL A 60 10.94 13.99 0.33
C VAL A 60 10.39 12.75 1.05
N ILE A 61 11.20 12.09 1.87
CA ILE A 61 10.77 10.92 2.66
C ILE A 61 9.76 11.34 3.73
N ALA A 62 10.02 12.47 4.41
CA ALA A 62 9.11 12.99 5.43
C ALA A 62 7.72 13.32 4.83
N ALA A 63 7.70 13.97 3.66
CA ALA A 63 6.47 14.26 2.92
C ALA A 63 5.75 12.98 2.48
N TYR A 64 6.49 11.97 2.02
CA TYR A 64 5.92 10.65 1.68
C TYR A 64 5.22 10.00 2.89
N ILE A 65 5.91 9.92 4.04
CA ILE A 65 5.34 9.31 5.25
C ILE A 65 4.14 10.11 5.76
N LEU A 66 4.21 11.45 5.73
CA LEU A 66 3.09 12.30 6.13
C LEU A 66 1.87 12.12 5.22
N GLY A 67 2.06 12.08 3.90
CA GLY A 67 0.97 11.88 2.95
C GLY A 67 0.38 10.48 3.05
N PHE A 68 1.23 9.46 3.09
CA PHE A 68 0.81 8.06 3.16
C PHE A 68 0.13 7.74 4.51
N GLY A 69 0.80 8.05 5.63
CA GLY A 69 0.25 7.83 6.97
C GLY A 69 -0.97 8.72 7.26
N GLY A 70 -0.96 9.96 6.78
CA GLY A 70 -2.11 10.86 6.81
C GLY A 70 -3.31 10.30 6.05
N GLY A 71 -3.09 9.75 4.85
CA GLY A 71 -4.14 9.08 4.07
C GLY A 71 -4.72 7.87 4.79
N GLN A 72 -3.88 7.05 5.43
CA GLN A 72 -4.32 5.87 6.18
C GLN A 72 -5.33 6.18 7.29
N LEU A 73 -5.23 7.35 7.95
CA LEU A 73 -6.19 7.78 8.97
C LEU A 73 -7.62 7.94 8.43
N PHE A 74 -7.79 8.28 7.15
CA PHE A 74 -9.11 8.41 6.52
C PHE A 74 -9.57 7.08 5.91
N PHE A 75 -8.67 6.37 5.22
CA PHE A 75 -9.02 5.13 4.55
C PHE A 75 -9.26 3.96 5.53
N GLY A 76 -8.68 3.99 6.73
CA GLY A 76 -8.95 2.99 7.77
C GLY A 76 -10.44 2.94 8.15
N PRO A 77 -11.03 4.03 8.66
CA PRO A 77 -12.46 4.09 8.98
C PRO A 77 -13.40 3.95 7.78
N ILE A 78 -12.98 4.33 6.57
CA ILE A 78 -13.79 4.16 5.35
C ILE A 78 -13.84 2.70 4.90
N SER A 79 -12.81 1.91 5.21
CA SER A 79 -12.72 0.51 4.80
C SER A 79 -13.35 -0.47 5.78
N ASP A 80 -13.71 -0.01 6.99
CA ASP A 80 -14.51 -0.74 7.98
C ASP A 80 -16.01 -0.69 7.62
#